data_AF-A0A0V0RRI3-F1
#
_entry.id   AF-A0A0V0RRI3-F1
#
_cell.length_a   1.000
_cell.length_b   1.000
_cell.length_c   1.000
_cell.angle_alpha   90.00
_cell.angle_beta   90.00
_cell.angle_gamma   90.00
#
_symmetry.space_group_name_H-M   'P 1'
#
loop_
_entity.id
_entity.type
_entity.pdbx_description
1 polymer ?
#
loop_
_entity_poly.entity_id
_entity_poly.type
_entity_poly.pdbx_seq_one_letter_code
_entity_poly.pdbx_strand_id
1 'polypeptide(L)'
;MEMNYFCEWCNKDFPTCSRYQMHMNIHLGIRPFVCETCGKRFSNRGAKYNHMKMHSNVLPYECPLCHKAFHWELSLKEHLKSHANHRHITDIMVN
;
A
#
# COMPACT_ATOMS: atom_id res chain seq x y z
N MET A 1 29.71 -3.34 -10.95
CA MET A 1 28.49 -3.26 -11.78
C MET A 1 27.46 -4.11 -11.09
N GLU A 2 26.43 -3.51 -10.50
CA GLU A 2 25.28 -4.30 -10.02
C GLU A 2 24.55 -4.86 -11.25
N MET A 3 24.35 -6.17 -11.27
CA MET A 3 23.62 -6.83 -12.34
C MET A 3 22.13 -6.68 -12.07
N ASN A 4 21.51 -5.69 -12.71
CA ASN A 4 20.07 -5.48 -12.66
C ASN A 4 19.38 -6.30 -13.76
N TYR A 5 18.17 -6.72 -13.47
CA TYR A 5 17.28 -7.42 -14.41
C TYR A 5 16.44 -6.36 -15.13
N PHE A 6 16.49 -6.33 -16.46
CA PHE A 6 15.86 -5.30 -17.27
C PHE A 6 14.58 -5.82 -17.93
N CYS A 7 13.50 -5.05 -17.86
CA CYS A 7 12.27 -5.32 -18.60
C CYS A 7 12.24 -4.52 -19.90
N GLU A 8 12.33 -5.20 -21.03
CA GLU A 8 12.30 -4.59 -22.36
C GLU A 8 10.92 -4.02 -22.75
N TRP A 9 9.84 -4.45 -22.10
CA TRP A 9 8.48 -3.99 -22.44
C TRP A 9 8.15 -2.62 -21.82
N CYS A 10 8.84 -2.24 -20.73
CA CYS A 10 8.60 -0.95 -20.06
C CYS A 10 9.87 -0.22 -19.62
N ASN A 11 11.04 -0.70 -20.03
CA ASN A 11 12.36 -0.15 -19.75
C ASN A 11 12.66 0.06 -18.26
N LYS A 12 12.14 -0.83 -17.40
CA LYS A 12 12.39 -0.80 -15.94
C LYS A 12 13.48 -1.77 -15.55
N ASP A 13 14.36 -1.33 -14.65
CA ASP A 13 15.36 -2.16 -14.01
C ASP A 13 14.89 -2.68 -12.63
N PHE A 14 15.36 -3.86 -12.28
CA PHE A 14 15.04 -4.51 -11.02
C PHE A 14 16.32 -5.06 -10.38
N PRO A 15 16.53 -4.84 -9.07
CA PRO A 15 17.77 -5.24 -8.39
C PRO A 15 17.88 -6.76 -8.16
N THR A 16 16.81 -7.52 -8.44
CA THR A 16 16.77 -8.98 -8.19
C THR A 16 15.89 -9.69 -9.21
N CYS A 17 16.24 -10.95 -9.52
CA CYS A 17 15.47 -11.81 -10.42
C CYS A 17 14.03 -11.98 -9.94
N SER A 18 13.84 -12.16 -8.64
CA SER A 18 12.52 -12.37 -8.03
C SER A 18 11.59 -11.16 -8.23
N ARG A 19 12.11 -9.93 -8.07
CA ARG A 19 11.35 -8.71 -8.34
C ARG A 19 11.03 -8.55 -9.82
N TYR A 20 11.98 -8.88 -10.70
CA TYR A 20 11.77 -8.89 -12.14
C TYR A 20 10.68 -9.89 -12.56
N GLN A 21 10.76 -11.15 -12.12
CA GLN A 21 9.77 -12.17 -12.44
C GLN A 21 8.37 -11.79 -11.93
N MET A 22 8.29 -11.25 -10.72
CA MET A 22 7.04 -10.74 -10.16
C MET A 22 6.48 -9.56 -10.98
N HIS A 23 7.34 -8.70 -11.53
CA HIS A 23 6.94 -7.63 -12.42
C HIS A 23 6.41 -8.18 -13.76
N MET A 24 7.07 -9.18 -14.35
CA MET A 24 6.63 -9.80 -15.60
C MET A 24 5.24 -10.41 -15.53
N ASN A 25 4.76 -10.80 -14.33
CA ASN A 25 3.37 -11.23 -14.13
C ASN A 25 2.35 -10.16 -14.56
N ILE A 26 2.67 -8.87 -14.44
CA ILE A 26 1.79 -7.76 -14.86
C ILE A 26 1.60 -7.81 -16.37
N HIS A 27 2.72 -7.95 -17.07
CA HIS A 27 2.83 -7.99 -18.50
C HIS A 27 2.18 -9.24 -19.11
N LEU A 28 2.34 -10.39 -18.47
CA LEU A 28 1.73 -11.65 -18.89
C LEU A 28 0.28 -11.82 -18.41
N GLY A 29 -0.26 -10.87 -17.65
CA GLY A 29 -1.59 -10.97 -17.04
C GLY A 29 -1.70 -12.08 -15.98
N ILE A 30 -0.58 -12.64 -15.53
CA ILE A 30 -0.55 -13.73 -14.54
C ILE A 30 -0.86 -13.16 -13.16
N ARG A 31 -1.87 -13.74 -12.50
CA ARG A 31 -2.29 -13.34 -11.14
C ARG A 31 -2.40 -14.58 -10.27
N PRO A 32 -1.27 -15.10 -9.75
CA PRO A 32 -1.25 -16.39 -9.08
C PRO A 32 -1.84 -16.32 -7.66
N PHE A 33 -1.95 -15.13 -7.08
CA PHE A 33 -2.44 -14.95 -5.72
C PHE A 33 -3.93 -14.60 -5.73
N VAL A 34 -4.76 -15.45 -5.13
CA VAL A 34 -6.22 -15.28 -5.08
C VAL A 34 -6.65 -14.89 -3.66
N CYS A 35 -7.54 -13.90 -3.53
CA CYS A 35 -8.26 -13.62 -2.29
C CYS A 35 -9.34 -14.69 -2.09
N GLU A 36 -9.24 -15.47 -1.04
CA GLU A 36 -10.22 -16.54 -0.75
C GLU A 36 -11.58 -15.99 -0.29
N THR A 37 -11.62 -14.76 0.21
CA THR A 37 -12.86 -14.11 0.65
C THR A 37 -13.73 -13.61 -0.50
N CYS A 38 -13.14 -13.07 -1.56
CA CYS A 38 -13.90 -12.45 -2.67
C CYS A 38 -13.47 -12.89 -4.08
N GLY A 39 -12.53 -13.83 -4.21
CA GLY A 39 -12.04 -14.35 -5.50
C GLY A 39 -11.10 -13.41 -6.27
N LYS A 40 -10.85 -12.19 -5.78
CA LYS A 40 -10.00 -11.21 -6.48
C LYS A 40 -8.56 -11.70 -6.62
N ARG A 41 -7.94 -11.50 -7.80
CA ARG A 41 -6.59 -12.01 -8.13
C ARG A 41 -5.52 -10.91 -8.19
N PHE A 42 -4.32 -11.23 -7.72
CA PHE A 42 -3.17 -10.32 -7.61
C PHE A 42 -1.92 -10.92 -8.25
N SER A 43 -1.08 -10.06 -8.83
CA SER A 43 0.19 -10.43 -9.46
C SER A 43 1.31 -10.71 -8.45
N ASN A 44 1.15 -10.27 -7.19
CA ASN A 44 2.11 -10.53 -6.12
C ASN A 44 1.44 -10.72 -4.74
N ARG A 45 2.19 -11.37 -3.83
CA ARG A 45 1.74 -11.71 -2.47
C ARG A 45 1.47 -10.48 -1.61
N GLY A 46 2.30 -9.45 -1.70
CA GLY A 46 2.15 -8.22 -0.91
C GLY A 46 0.86 -7.48 -1.24
N ALA A 47 0.48 -7.43 -2.51
CA ALA A 47 -0.78 -6.85 -2.97
C ALA A 47 -1.99 -7.65 -2.46
N LYS A 48 -1.95 -8.99 -2.50
CA LYS A 48 -2.99 -9.83 -1.86
C LYS A 48 -3.07 -9.50 -0.36
N TYR A 49 -1.93 -9.50 0.34
CA TYR A 49 -1.89 -9.23 1.78
C TYR A 49 -2.48 -7.86 2.15
N ASN A 50 -2.08 -6.80 1.44
CA ASN A 50 -2.62 -5.46 1.68
C ASN A 50 -4.11 -5.37 1.35
N HIS A 51 -4.59 -6.08 0.33
CA HIS A 51 -6.01 -6.18 0.04
C HIS A 51 -6.78 -6.87 1.17
N MET A 52 -6.23 -7.94 1.77
CA MET A 52 -6.89 -8.63 2.89
C MET A 52 -7.14 -7.71 4.10
N LYS A 53 -6.35 -6.65 4.28
CA LYS A 53 -6.61 -5.66 5.34
C LYS A 53 -7.98 -5.00 5.21
N MET A 54 -8.51 -4.84 4.01
CA MET A 54 -9.86 -4.29 3.79
C MET A 54 -10.97 -5.26 4.17
N HIS A 55 -10.68 -6.57 4.20
CA HIS A 55 -11.62 -7.57 4.72
C HIS A 55 -11.54 -7.69 6.24
N SER A 56 -10.51 -7.11 6.87
CA SER A 56 -10.43 -7.05 8.33
C SER A 56 -11.21 -5.84 8.84
N ASN A 57 -11.92 -6.00 9.96
CA ASN A 57 -12.53 -4.87 10.68
C ASN A 57 -11.51 -4.13 11.57
N VAL A 58 -10.21 -4.30 11.31
CA VAL A 58 -9.14 -3.71 12.12
C VAL A 58 -8.62 -2.45 11.43
N LEU A 59 -8.68 -1.34 12.15
CA LEU A 59 -8.19 -0.02 11.72
C LEU A 59 -7.05 0.39 12.66
N PRO A 60 -5.82 -0.10 12.44
CA PRO A 60 -4.73 0.04 13.42
C PRO A 60 -4.16 1.47 13.50
N TYR A 61 -4.54 2.36 12.60
CA TYR A 61 -4.02 3.73 12.53
C TYR A 61 -5.10 4.72 12.93
N GLU A 62 -5.05 5.21 14.16
CA GLU A 62 -6.02 6.17 14.69
C GLU A 62 -5.49 7.60 14.64
N CYS A 63 -6.35 8.55 14.30
CA CYS A 63 -6.05 9.97 14.36
C CYS A 63 -6.04 10.46 15.80
N PRO A 64 -4.93 11.03 16.31
CA PRO A 64 -4.87 11.51 17.69
C PRO A 64 -5.72 12.76 17.95
N LEU A 65 -6.17 13.46 16.90
CA LEU A 65 -6.95 14.70 17.02
C LEU A 65 -8.47 14.47 17.03
N CYS A 66 -8.96 13.47 16.29
CA CYS A 66 -10.40 13.24 16.13
C CYS A 66 -10.82 11.76 16.24
N HIS A 67 -9.90 10.87 16.62
CA HIS A 67 -10.12 9.44 16.83
C HIS A 67 -10.63 8.66 15.62
N LYS A 68 -10.61 9.26 14.43
CA LYS A 68 -10.92 8.56 13.19
C LYS A 68 -9.81 7.56 12.86
N ALA A 69 -10.19 6.30 12.64
CA ALA A 69 -9.24 5.23 12.36
C ALA A 69 -9.20 4.81 10.88
N PHE A 70 -8.05 4.30 10.44
CA PHE A 70 -7.72 3.98 9.04
C PHE A 70 -7.03 2.61 8.92
N HIS A 71 -7.19 1.94 7.78
CA HIS A 71 -6.50 0.68 7.48
C HIS A 71 -5.02 0.87 7.11
N TRP A 72 -4.62 2.06 6.67
CA TRP A 72 -3.27 2.37 6.21
C TRP A 72 -2.73 3.66 6.81
N GLU A 73 -1.45 3.65 7.18
CA GLU A 73 -0.73 4.80 7.72
C GLU A 73 -0.74 5.99 6.76
N LEU A 74 -0.60 5.75 5.45
CA LEU A 74 -0.65 6.81 4.44
C LEU A 74 -2.00 7.54 4.46
N SER A 75 -3.11 6.81 4.63
CA SER A 75 -4.45 7.41 4.74
C SER A 75 -4.57 8.29 5.98
N LEU A 76 -3.99 7.87 7.11
CA LEU A 76 -3.90 8.72 8.31
C LEU A 76 -3.03 9.96 8.05
N LYS A 77 -1.86 9.82 7.42
CA LYS A 77 -0.97 10.95 7.08
C LYS A 77 -1.65 11.98 6.19
N GLU A 78 -2.36 11.55 5.15
CA GLU A 78 -3.13 12.46 4.29
C GLU A 78 -4.31 13.10 5.07
N HIS A 79 -4.98 12.33 5.94
CA HIS A 79 -6.01 12.88 6.82
C HIS A 79 -5.47 13.95 7.77
N LEU A 80 -4.28 13.76 8.34
CA LEU A 80 -3.67 14.76 9.23
C LEU A 80 -3.42 16.10 8.53
N LYS A 81 -3.19 16.11 7.22
CA LYS A 81 -3.09 17.36 6.44
C LYS A 81 -4.41 18.12 6.37
N SER A 82 -5.56 17.44 6.43
CA SER A 82 -6.85 18.15 6.49
C SER A 82 -6.99 18.93 7.80
N HIS A 83 -6.46 18.44 8.92
CA HIS A 83 -6.44 19.20 10.17
C HIS A 83 -5.54 20.44 10.09
N ALA A 84 -4.42 20.37 9.34
CA ALA A 84 -3.54 21.51 9.12
C ALA A 84 -4.18 22.61 8.24
N ASN A 85 -5.00 22.22 7.25
CA ASN A 85 -5.73 23.16 6.39
C ASN A 85 -6.95 23.81 7.08
N HIS A 86 -7.46 23.20 8.14
CA HIS A 86 -8.55 23.71 8.97
C HIS A 86 -8.00 24.40 10.24
N ARG A 87 -6.91 25.16 10.11
CA ARG A 87 -6.32 25.94 11.21
C ARG A 87 -7.31 26.99 11.73
N HIS A 88 -8.09 26.58 12.72
CA HIS A 88 -8.58 27.26 13.93
C HIS A 88 -9.44 26.15 14.58
N ILE A 89 -9.08 25.57 15.72
CA ILE A 89 -9.19 26.18 17.04
C ILE A 89 -8.28 25.39 18.02
N THR A 90 -7.43 26.16 18.71
CA THR A 90 -6.75 25.93 20.00
C THR A 90 -5.70 24.83 20.14
N ASP A 91 -4.56 25.27 20.69
CA ASP A 91 -3.54 24.51 21.43
C ASP A 91 -4.10 23.32 22.22
N ILE A 92 -3.24 22.30 22.45
CA ILE A 92 -3.26 21.16 23.41
C ILE A 92 -2.77 19.91 22.63
N MET A 93 -1.55 19.38 22.77
CA MET A 93 -0.52 19.54 23.79
C MET A 93 0.90 19.53 23.20
N VAL A 94 1.71 20.40 23.80
CA VAL A 94 3.14 20.23 24.05
C VAL A 94 3.33 19.04 25.00
N ASN A 95 4.03 18.00 24.54
CA ASN A 95 5.16 17.31 25.21
C ASN A 95 5.63 16.13 24.36
#